data_AF-A0A2W5DBB8-F1
#
_entry.id   AF-A0A2W5DBB8-F1
#
_cell.length_a   1.000
_cell.length_b   1.000
_cell.length_c   1.000
_cell.angle_alpha   90.00
_cell.angle_beta   90.00
_cell.angle_gamma   90.00
#
_symmetry.space_group_name_H-M   'P 1'
#
loop_
_entity.id
_entity.type
_entity.pdbx_description
1 polymer ?
#
loop_
_entity_poly.entity_id
_entity_poly.type
_entity_poly.pdbx_seq_one_letter_code
_entity_poly.pdbx_strand_id
1 'polypeptide(L)'
;MRSLQFLVVAGLLLAACLLLGRLFQAEWPQAPAVARAAFIAAWAALTLFNLWVGVSRAGYTLAEELPIAIGLFLPPAALAWLLVRPA
;
A
#
# COMPACT_ATOMS: atom_id res chain seq x y z
N MET A 1 -12.96 -13.30 6.95
CA MET A 1 -12.03 -13.43 5.79
C MET A 1 -11.86 -12.13 4.97
N ARG A 2 -12.27 -10.94 5.44
CA ARG A 2 -12.09 -9.67 4.67
C ARG A 2 -10.64 -9.14 4.67
N SER A 3 -9.91 -9.32 5.77
CA SER A 3 -8.53 -8.86 5.92
C SER A 3 -7.56 -9.54 4.95
N LEU A 4 -7.74 -10.83 4.69
CA LEU A 4 -6.92 -11.58 3.76
C LEU A 4 -7.09 -11.08 2.30
N GLN A 5 -8.32 -10.76 1.90
CA GLN A 5 -8.59 -10.16 0.58
C GLN A 5 -7.87 -8.82 0.43
N PHE A 6 -7.86 -8.00 1.49
CA PHE A 6 -7.18 -6.71 1.50
C PHE A 6 -5.67 -6.87 1.29
N LEU A 7 -5.05 -7.83 1.97
CA LEU A 7 -3.62 -8.14 1.81
C LEU A 7 -3.29 -8.70 0.41
N VAL A 8 -4.18 -9.50 -0.19
CA VAL A 8 -4.03 -9.97 -1.57
C VAL A 8 -4.04 -8.80 -2.54
N VAL A 9 -5.00 -7.87 -2.40
CA VAL A 9 -5.05 -6.65 -3.23
C VAL A 9 -3.77 -5.82 -3.05
N ALA A 10 -3.26 -5.70 -1.82
CA ALA A 10 -1.98 -5.04 -1.55
C ALA A 10 -0.83 -5.68 -2.33
N GLY A 11 -0.73 -7.01 -2.26
CA GLY A 11 0.32 -7.77 -2.95
C GLY A 11 0.24 -7.66 -4.46
N LEU A 12 -0.96 -7.74 -5.03
CA LEU A 12 -1.17 -7.59 -6.48
C LEU A 12 -0.83 -6.17 -6.96
N LEU A 13 -1.27 -5.15 -6.23
CA LEU A 13 -0.95 -3.76 -6.54
C LEU A 13 0.57 -3.51 -6.45
N LEU A 14 1.21 -4.03 -5.40
CA LEU A 14 2.66 -3.94 -5.24
C LEU A 14 3.39 -4.61 -6.41
N ALA A 15 3.01 -5.84 -6.76
CA ALA A 15 3.59 -6.57 -7.87
C ALA A 15 3.46 -5.79 -9.19
N ALA A 16 2.29 -5.23 -9.47
CA ALA A 16 2.06 -4.42 -10.65
C ALA A 16 2.97 -3.18 -10.68
N CYS A 17 3.06 -2.43 -9.58
CA CYS A 17 3.96 -1.27 -9.49
C CYS A 17 5.42 -1.67 -9.70
N LEU A 18 5.89 -2.74 -9.05
CA LEU A 18 7.28 -3.21 -9.19
C LEU A 18 7.58 -3.68 -10.62
N LEU A 19 6.65 -4.37 -11.28
CA LEU A 19 6.80 -4.78 -12.68
C LEU A 19 6.95 -3.57 -13.60
N LEU A 20 6.13 -2.53 -13.42
CA LEU A 20 6.27 -1.28 -14.17
C LEU A 20 7.61 -0.61 -13.89
N GLY A 21 8.01 -0.50 -12.61
CA GLY A 21 9.31 0.06 -12.24
C GLY A 21 10.49 -0.66 -12.91
N ARG A 22 10.42 -2.00 -13.01
CA ARG A 22 11.42 -2.82 -13.72
C ARG A 22 11.37 -2.65 -15.23
N LEU A 23 10.18 -2.54 -15.82
CA LEU A 23 10.02 -2.41 -17.27
C LEU A 23 10.64 -1.11 -17.80
N PHE A 24 10.50 -0.01 -17.04
CA PHE A 24 10.99 1.31 -17.46
C PHE A 24 12.41 1.64 -16.97
N GLN A 25 13.05 0.77 -16.17
CA GLN A 25 14.33 1.08 -15.52
C GLN A 25 15.48 1.36 -16.51
N ALA A 26 15.44 0.78 -17.71
CA ALA A 26 16.52 0.89 -18.70
C ALA A 26 16.63 2.32 -19.26
N GLU A 27 15.49 2.93 -19.58
CA GLU A 27 15.41 4.31 -20.09
C GLU A 27 15.28 5.34 -18.96
N TRP A 28 14.75 4.92 -17.80
CA TRP A 28 14.53 5.78 -16.65
C TRP A 28 15.01 5.10 -15.35
N PRO A 29 16.28 5.33 -14.95
CA PRO A 29 16.88 4.67 -13.79
C PRO A 29 16.15 4.89 -12.46
N GLN A 30 15.35 5.95 -12.35
CA GLN A 30 14.57 6.30 -11.17
C GLN A 30 13.20 5.60 -11.11
N ALA A 31 12.77 4.91 -12.20
CA ALA A 31 11.46 4.27 -12.30
C ALA A 31 11.11 3.33 -11.12
N PRO A 32 12.04 2.51 -10.59
CA PRO A 32 11.74 1.68 -9.41
C PRO A 32 11.40 2.51 -8.18
N ALA A 33 12.13 3.61 -7.93
CA ALA A 33 11.89 4.49 -6.78
C ALA A 33 10.55 5.21 -6.89
N VAL A 34 10.19 5.65 -8.10
CA VAL A 34 8.88 6.26 -8.39
C VAL A 34 7.76 5.24 -8.22
N ALA A 35 7.92 4.02 -8.73
CA ALA A 35 6.93 2.96 -8.58
C ALA A 35 6.68 2.60 -7.11
N ARG A 36 7.73 2.53 -6.28
CA ARG A 36 7.62 2.36 -4.82
C ARG A 36 6.81 3.50 -4.20
N ALA A 37 7.15 4.75 -4.52
CA ALA A 37 6.46 5.92 -3.97
C ALA A 37 4.97 5.95 -4.38
N ALA A 38 4.68 5.66 -5.64
CA ALA A 38 3.33 5.57 -6.17
C ALA A 38 2.52 4.46 -5.46
N PHE A 39 3.11 3.28 -5.25
CA PHE A 39 2.49 2.21 -4.48
C PHE A 39 2.16 2.66 -3.06
N ILE A 40 3.12 3.23 -2.32
CA ILE A 40 2.92 3.65 -0.93
C ILE A 40 1.82 4.71 -0.83
N ALA A 41 1.80 5.68 -1.75
CA ALA A 41 0.78 6.72 -1.78
C ALA A 41 -0.62 6.15 -2.09
N ALA A 42 -0.73 5.28 -3.09
CA ALA A 42 -1.99 4.63 -3.43
C ALA A 42 -2.49 3.73 -2.29
N TRP A 43 -1.59 2.98 -1.66
CA TRP A 43 -1.93 2.11 -0.53
C TRP A 43 -2.36 2.90 0.69
N ALA A 44 -1.67 4.00 1.01
CA ALA A 44 -2.08 4.92 2.08
C ALA A 44 -3.51 5.43 1.85
N ALA A 45 -3.83 5.89 0.63
CA ALA A 45 -5.17 6.35 0.28
C ALA A 45 -6.23 5.26 0.49
N LEU A 46 -5.97 4.02 0.07
CA LEU A 46 -6.88 2.89 0.27
C LEU A 46 -7.09 2.56 1.76
N THR A 47 -6.02 2.57 2.56
CA THR A 47 -6.11 2.31 4.00
C THR A 47 -6.84 3.43 4.75
N LEU A 48 -6.63 4.69 4.37
CA LEU A 48 -7.35 5.83 4.95
C LEU A 48 -8.83 5.81 4.55
N PHE A 49 -9.13 5.45 3.30
CA PHE A 49 -10.50 5.26 2.86
C PHE A 49 -11.19 4.14 3.64
N ASN A 50 -10.48 3.03 3.89
CA ASN A 50 -11.00 1.93 4.69
C ASN A 50 -11.29 2.35 6.14
N LEU A 51 -10.36 3.06 6.79
CA LEU A 51 -10.53 3.68 8.11
C LEU A 51 -11.77 4.60 8.15
N TRP A 52 -11.89 5.48 7.16
CA TRP A 52 -13.02 6.41 7.06
C TRP A 52 -14.36 5.69 6.91
N VAL A 53 -14.41 4.60 6.15
CA VAL A 53 -15.62 3.76 6.02
C VAL A 53 -15.94 3.08 7.35
N GLY A 54 -14.95 2.54 8.06
CA GLY A 54 -15.15 1.93 9.39
C GLY A 54 -15.78 2.90 10.37
N VAL A 55 -15.25 4.13 10.45
CA VAL A 55 -15.75 5.16 11.35
C VAL A 55 -17.10 5.72 10.90
N SER A 56 -17.22 6.14 9.64
CA SER A 56 -18.37 6.93 9.17
C SER A 56 -19.57 6.09 8.75
N ARG A 57 -19.36 4.82 8.40
CA ARG A 57 -20.40 3.95 7.83
C ARG A 57 -20.67 2.71 8.69
N ALA A 58 -19.66 2.12 9.31
CA ALA A 58 -19.83 0.95 10.17
C ALA A 58 -20.11 1.31 11.64
N GLY A 59 -19.86 2.56 12.03
CA GLY A 59 -20.17 3.09 13.36
C GLY A 59 -19.13 2.77 14.44
N TYR A 60 -17.93 2.33 14.04
CA TYR A 60 -16.82 2.13 14.96
C TYR A 60 -16.17 3.46 15.34
N THR A 61 -15.53 3.50 16.49
CA THR A 61 -14.73 4.65 16.91
C THR A 61 -13.40 4.69 16.18
N LEU A 62 -12.79 5.89 16.11
CA LEU A 62 -11.44 6.04 15.57
C LEU A 62 -10.41 5.17 16.33
N ALA A 63 -10.58 5.02 17.64
CA ALA A 63 -9.67 4.23 18.47
C ALA A 63 -9.72 2.72 18.15
N GLU A 64 -10.86 2.21 17.71
CA GLU A 64 -11.02 0.82 17.29
C GLU A 64 -10.43 0.57 15.90
N GLU A 65 -10.62 1.51 14.97
CA GLU A 65 -10.23 1.33 13.56
C GLU A 65 -8.79 1.74 13.27
N LEU A 66 -8.22 2.70 14.00
CA LEU A 66 -6.86 3.21 13.75
C LEU A 66 -5.77 2.11 13.87
N PRO A 67 -5.78 1.23 14.89
CA PRO A 67 -4.82 0.11 14.96
C PRO A 67 -4.94 -0.86 13.78
N ILE A 68 -6.17 -1.10 13.30
CA ILE A 68 -6.43 -1.95 12.13
C ILE A 68 -5.88 -1.30 10.87
N ALA A 69 -6.13 -0.01 10.66
CA ALA A 69 -5.61 0.75 9.53
C ALA A 69 -4.07 0.75 9.49
N ILE A 70 -3.43 0.94 10.65
CA ILE A 70 -1.97 0.84 10.78
C ILE A 70 -1.48 -0.58 10.44
N GLY A 71 -2.15 -1.61 10.96
CA GLY A 71 -1.83 -3.01 10.66
C GLY A 71 -2.02 -3.40 9.19
N LEU A 72 -2.94 -2.76 8.47
CA LEU A 72 -3.12 -2.94 7.02
C LEU A 72 -2.10 -2.15 6.20
N PHE A 73 -1.69 -0.96 6.66
CA PHE A 73 -0.76 -0.09 5.95
C PHE A 73 0.70 -0.52 6.06
N LEU A 74 1.16 -0.79 7.29
CA LEU A 74 2.59 -0.97 7.57
C LEU A 74 3.21 -2.16 6.84
N PRO A 75 2.65 -3.38 6.84
CA PRO A 75 3.33 -4.53 6.25
C PRO A 75 3.56 -4.36 4.74
N PRO A 76 2.56 -3.97 3.92
CA PRO A 76 2.79 -3.74 2.49
C PRO A 76 3.73 -2.55 2.21
N ALA A 77 3.61 -1.45 2.97
CA ALA A 77 4.48 -0.29 2.80
C ALA A 77 5.95 -0.61 3.14
N ALA A 78 6.18 -1.37 4.22
CA ALA A 78 7.51 -1.85 4.60
C ALA A 78 8.07 -2.79 3.53
N LEU A 79 7.26 -3.73 3.02
CA LEU A 79 7.68 -4.64 1.95
C LEU A 79 8.10 -3.87 0.69
N ALA A 80 7.34 -2.86 0.28
CA ALA A 80 7.69 -2.01 -0.87
C ALA A 80 9.04 -1.29 -0.67
N TRP A 81 9.29 -0.80 0.54
CA TRP A 81 10.57 -0.19 0.92
C TRP A 81 11.74 -1.17 0.89
N LEU A 82 11.54 -2.40 1.36
CA LEU A 82 12.58 -3.43 1.39
C LEU A 82 12.93 -3.94 -0.02
N LEU A 83 11.94 -4.04 -0.90
CA LEU A 83 12.10 -4.55 -2.27
C LEU A 83 12.76 -3.53 -3.22
N VAL A 84 12.60 -2.24 -2.94
CA VAL A 84 13.22 -1.16 -3.72
C VAL A 84 14.09 -0.32 -2.79
N ARG A 85 15.39 -0.59 -2.81
CA ARG A 85 16.35 0.18 -2.02
C ARG A 85 16.47 1.61 -2.55
N PRO A 86 16.56 2.62 -1.67
CA PRO A 86 17.01 3.94 -2.10
C PRO A 86 18.43 3.82 -2.66
N ALA A 87 18.67 4.44 -3.81
CA ALA A 87 20.00 4.58 -4.39
C ALA A 87 20.86 5.57 -3.58
#